data_AF-T1BXG3-F1
#
_entry.id   AF-T1BXG3-F1
#
_cell.length_a   1.000
_cell.length_b   1.000
_cell.length_c   1.000
_cell.angle_alpha   90.00
_cell.angle_beta   90.00
_cell.angle_gamma   90.00
#
_symmetry.space_group_name_H-M   'P 1'
#
loop_
_entity.id
_entity.type
_entity.pdbx_description
1 polymer ?
#
loop_
_entity_poly.entity_id
_entity_poly.type
_entity_poly.pdbx_seq_one_letter_code
_entity_poly.pdbx_strand_id
1 'polypeptide(L)'
;MGYDVALMADSTSRWAEAMREISGRLEEMPGEEGYPAYLGRRVAEFYERAGRVVTLSPEGRTGSVTVVGAVSPPGGDFSEPVSQNTLRVARVFWAL
;
A
#
# COMPACT_ATOMS: atom_id res chain seq x y z
N MET A 1 14.03 7.74 -18.10
CA MET A 1 12.91 7.94 -19.05
C MET A 1 12.20 9.28 -18.81
N GLY A 2 11.83 9.61 -17.56
CA GLY A 2 11.22 10.92 -17.25
C GLY A 2 9.73 11.00 -17.61
N TYR A 3 9.04 9.86 -17.59
CA TYR A 3 7.60 9.80 -17.83
C TYR A 3 6.82 10.02 -16.53
N ASP A 4 5.56 10.38 -16.70
CA ASP A 4 4.56 10.36 -15.65
C ASP A 4 3.79 9.04 -15.76
N VAL A 5 3.87 8.22 -14.72
CA VAL A 5 3.33 6.86 -14.68
C VAL A 5 2.23 6.77 -13.63
N ALA A 6 1.11 6.14 -13.99
CA ALA A 6 0.05 5.78 -13.05
C ALA A 6 0.06 4.27 -12.79
N LEU A 7 0.09 3.88 -11.52
CA LEU A 7 -0.03 2.50 -11.05
C LEU A 7 -1.40 2.32 -10.38
N MET A 8 -2.21 1.41 -10.91
CA MET A 8 -3.49 1.00 -10.32
C MET A 8 -3.30 -0.36 -9.64
N ALA A 9 -3.50 -0.41 -8.32
CA ALA A 9 -3.37 -1.61 -7.50
C ALA A 9 -4.75 -2.05 -6.99
N ASP A 10 -5.28 -3.12 -7.58
CA ASP A 10 -6.60 -3.68 -7.24
C ASP A 10 -6.47 -5.19 -6.93
N SER A 11 -6.64 -5.65 -5.67
CA SER A 11 -6.85 -4.90 -4.43
C SER A 11 -5.71 -5.10 -3.43
N THR A 12 -5.42 -4.06 -2.65
CA THR A 12 -4.40 -4.10 -1.59
C THR A 12 -4.87 -4.90 -0.38
N SER A 13 -6.18 -5.04 -0.16
CA SER A 13 -6.75 -5.92 0.87
C SER A 13 -6.44 -7.40 0.61
N ARG A 14 -6.56 -7.87 -0.64
CA ARG A 14 -6.19 -9.26 -0.99
C ARG A 14 -4.69 -9.51 -0.81
N TRP A 15 -3.85 -8.53 -1.11
CA TRP A 15 -2.43 -8.61 -0.81
C TRP A 15 -2.16 -8.71 0.70
N ALA A 16 -2.87 -7.95 1.53
CA ALA A 16 -2.77 -8.03 2.98
C ALA A 16 -3.24 -9.39 3.53
N GLU A 17 -4.33 -9.95 3.00
CA GLU A 17 -4.80 -11.29 3.36
C GLU A 17 -3.78 -12.38 3.01
N ALA A 18 -3.12 -12.27 1.85
CA ALA A 18 -2.05 -13.18 1.47
C ALA A 18 -0.85 -13.07 2.44
N MET A 19 -0.50 -11.86 2.89
CA MET A 19 0.53 -11.67 3.92
C MET A 19 0.12 -12.31 5.25
N ARG A 20 -1.15 -12.19 5.65
CA ARG A 20 -1.71 -12.86 6.84
C ARG A 20 -1.59 -14.38 6.75
N GLU A 21 -1.93 -14.96 5.60
CA GLU A 21 -1.82 -16.41 5.39
C GLU A 21 -0.36 -16.89 5.46
N ILE A 22 0.56 -16.17 4.81
CA ILE A 22 1.99 -16.51 4.83
C ILE A 22 2.56 -16.38 6.24
N SER A 23 2.26 -15.28 6.93
CA SER A 23 2.69 -15.03 8.31
C SER A 23 2.20 -16.14 9.25
N GLY A 24 0.93 -16.55 9.12
CA GLY A 24 0.38 -17.67 9.89
C GLY A 24 1.05 -19.02 9.59
N ARG A 25 1.39 -19.29 8.32
CA ARG A 25 2.15 -20.50 7.94
C ARG A 25 3.59 -20.51 8.44
N LEU A 26 4.17 -19.33 8.65
CA LEU A 26 5.50 -19.16 9.22
C LEU A 26 5.48 -19.15 10.75
N GLU A 27 4.31 -19.34 11.37
CA GLU A 27 4.12 -19.30 12.83
C GLU A 27 4.62 -17.99 13.46
N GLU A 28 4.56 -16.89 12.70
CA GLU A 28 4.86 -15.56 13.23
C GLU A 28 3.78 -15.13 14.22
N MET A 29 4.16 -14.34 15.23
CA MET A 29 3.18 -13.80 16.17
C MET A 29 2.22 -12.85 15.44
N PRO A 30 0.90 -13.10 15.50
CA PRO A 30 -0.08 -12.25 14.84
C PRO A 30 -0.22 -10.90 15.56
N GLY A 31 -0.47 -9.86 14.78
CA GLY A 31 -0.94 -8.56 15.25
C GLY A 31 -2.48 -8.48 15.24
N GLU A 32 -2.99 -7.27 15.03
CA GLU A 32 -4.44 -7.00 14.96
C GLU A 32 -5.13 -7.85 13.87
N GLU A 33 -6.27 -8.45 14.22
CA GLU A 33 -7.09 -9.31 13.36
C GLU A 33 -6.33 -10.44 12.61
N GLY A 34 -5.22 -10.88 13.20
CA GLY A 34 -4.38 -11.95 12.65
C GLY A 34 -3.38 -11.49 11.59
N TYR A 35 -3.36 -10.22 11.18
CA TYR A 35 -2.36 -9.71 10.24
C TYR A 35 -0.95 -9.69 10.85
N PRO A 36 0.12 -9.77 10.05
CA PRO A 36 1.48 -9.64 10.59
C PRO A 36 1.68 -8.28 11.24
N ALA A 37 2.47 -8.23 12.32
CA ALA A 37 2.79 -6.99 13.04
C ALA A 37 3.45 -5.91 12.15
N TYR A 38 4.01 -6.30 11.01
CA TYR A 38 4.64 -5.40 10.03
C TYR A 38 3.72 -4.97 8.87
N LEU A 39 2.40 -5.22 8.93
CA LEU A 39 1.45 -4.81 7.88
C LEU A 39 1.57 -3.30 7.55
N GLY A 40 1.51 -2.45 8.58
CA GLY A 40 1.61 -1.00 8.39
C GLY A 40 2.90 -0.55 7.73
N ARG A 41 4.03 -1.17 8.08
CA ARG A 41 5.33 -0.92 7.43
C ARG A 41 5.28 -1.29 5.94
N ARG A 42 4.69 -2.45 5.58
CA ARG A 42 4.60 -2.90 4.19
C ARG A 42 3.73 -1.98 3.33
N VAL A 43 2.61 -1.53 3.89
CA VAL A 43 1.74 -0.53 3.25
C VAL A 43 2.52 0.77 3.03
N ALA A 44 3.21 1.27 4.05
CA ALA A 44 4.03 2.48 3.95
C ALA A 44 5.14 2.34 2.89
N GLU A 45 5.91 1.26 2.93
CA GLU A 45 6.95 0.96 1.95
C GLU A 45 6.45 0.92 0.51
N PHE A 46 5.20 0.49 0.30
CA PHE A 46 4.60 0.46 -1.02
C PHE A 46 4.19 1.87 -1.50
N TYR A 47 3.43 2.61 -0.69
CA TYR A 47 2.89 3.92 -1.08
C TYR A 47 3.96 5.01 -1.15
N GLU A 48 4.97 4.99 -0.28
CA GLU A 48 6.07 5.99 -0.27
C GLU A 48 7.03 5.87 -1.47
N ARG A 49 6.86 4.84 -2.32
CA ARG A 49 7.56 4.74 -3.61
C ARG A 49 6.94 5.63 -4.69
N ALA A 50 5.73 6.14 -4.47
CA ALA A 50 5.08 7.09 -5.35
C ALA A 50 5.61 8.51 -5.08
N GLY A 51 5.70 9.31 -6.13
CA GLY A 51 6.16 10.68 -6.02
C GLY A 51 6.70 11.22 -7.33
N ARG A 52 6.85 12.55 -7.38
CA ARG A 52 7.56 13.24 -8.44
C ARG A 52 9.02 13.39 -8.05
N VAL A 53 9.93 12.97 -8.93
CA VAL A 53 11.37 12.94 -8.64
C VAL A 53 12.18 13.45 -9.83
N VAL A 54 13.37 13.97 -9.54
CA VAL A 54 14.43 14.13 -10.54
C VAL A 54 15.12 12.79 -10.67
N THR A 55 15.14 12.24 -11.87
CA THR A 55 15.73 10.93 -12.13
C THR A 55 17.25 11.01 -12.15
N LEU A 56 17.91 9.87 -11.90
CA LEU A 56 19.36 9.73 -11.98
C LEU A 56 19.92 9.79 -13.41
N SER A 57 19.09 10.10 -14.42
CA SER A 57 19.57 10.24 -15.80
C SER A 57 20.59 11.38 -15.89
N PRO A 58 21.63 11.28 -16.73
CA PRO A 58 22.62 12.36 -16.92
C PRO A 58 22.00 13.71 -17.29
N GLU A 59 20.85 13.68 -17.95
CA GLU A 59 20.10 14.85 -18.41
C GLU A 59 19.20 15.47 -17.31
N GLY A 60 19.20 14.91 -16.09
CA GLY A 60 18.39 15.42 -14.97
C GLY A 60 16.89 15.40 -15.23
N ARG A 61 16.37 14.44 -16.02
CA ARG A 61 14.95 14.40 -16.38
C ARG A 61 14.07 14.26 -15.15
N THR A 62 12.95 14.98 -15.12
CA THR A 62 11.90 14.81 -14.11
C THR A 62 10.91 13.74 -14.56
N GLY A 63 10.40 12.94 -13.63
CA GLY A 63 9.29 12.03 -13.87
C GLY A 63 8.45 11.84 -12.61
N SER A 64 7.36 11.10 -12.71
CA SER A 64 6.49 10.82 -11.56
C SER A 64 5.91 9.42 -11.59
N VAL A 65 5.60 8.91 -10.39
CA VAL A 65 4.79 7.72 -10.19
C VAL A 65 3.62 8.11 -9.28
N THR A 66 2.40 7.92 -9.77
CA THR A 66 1.16 8.07 -8.98
C THR A 66 0.61 6.69 -8.69
N VAL A 67 0.34 6.38 -7.43
CA VAL A 67 -0.27 5.11 -7.01
C VAL A 67 -1.72 5.34 -6.61
N VAL A 68 -2.62 4.57 -7.20
CA VAL A 68 -4.03 4.48 -6.83
C VAL A 68 -4.31 3.05 -6.38
N GLY A 69 -4.63 2.86 -5.11
CA GLY A 69 -4.90 1.54 -4.54
C GLY A 69 -6.35 1.39 -4.12
N ALA A 70 -6.98 0.28 -4.51
CA ALA A 70 -8.30 -0.11 -4.06
C ALA A 70 -8.21 -0.97 -2.79
N VAL A 71 -8.90 -0.53 -1.74
CA VAL A 71 -9.05 -1.23 -0.46
C VAL A 71 -10.49 -1.74 -0.35
N SER A 72 -10.65 -3.01 -0.02
CA SER A 72 -11.95 -3.70 0.08
C SER A 72 -12.19 -4.17 1.52
N PRO A 73 -12.59 -3.26 2.43
CA PRO A 73 -12.82 -3.63 3.83
C PRO A 73 -14.01 -4.61 3.96
N PRO A 74 -13.92 -5.62 4.85
CA PRO A 74 -15.04 -6.52 5.13
C PRO A 74 -16.23 -5.73 5.67
N GLY A 75 -17.38 -5.83 5.00
CA GLY A 75 -18.61 -5.16 5.43
C GLY A 75 -18.56 -3.63 5.39
N GLY A 76 -17.58 -3.02 4.72
CA GLY A 76 -17.43 -1.55 4.68
C GLY A 76 -16.86 -0.95 5.97
N ASP A 77 -16.30 -1.76 6.87
CA ASP A 77 -15.72 -1.28 8.11
C ASP A 77 -14.32 -0.67 7.90
N PHE A 78 -14.21 0.65 8.01
CA PHE A 78 -12.92 1.35 7.89
C PHE A 78 -12.02 1.21 9.13
N SER A 79 -12.50 0.64 10.23
CA SER A 79 -11.71 0.44 11.45
C SER A 79 -10.75 -0.75 11.36
N GLU A 80 -10.91 -1.61 10.35
CA GLU A 80 -10.06 -2.77 10.13
C GLU A 80 -8.60 -2.39 9.78
N PRO A 81 -7.62 -3.27 10.08
CA PRO A 81 -6.20 -2.93 10.03
C PRO A 81 -5.69 -2.45 8.67
N VAL A 82 -6.16 -3.00 7.55
CA VAL A 82 -5.70 -2.62 6.20
C VAL A 82 -6.15 -1.18 5.90
N SER A 83 -7.42 -0.86 6.10
CA SER A 83 -7.98 0.48 5.91
C SER A 83 -7.28 1.50 6.80
N GLN A 84 -7.11 1.22 8.09
CA GLN A 84 -6.40 2.12 9.00
C GLN A 84 -4.95 2.37 8.58
N ASN A 85 -4.22 1.32 8.18
CA ASN A 85 -2.84 1.46 7.74
C ASN A 85 -2.72 2.18 6.39
N THR A 86 -3.66 1.97 5.46
CA THR A 86 -3.70 2.71 4.19
C THR A 86 -4.03 4.18 4.42
N LEU A 87 -5.04 4.51 5.25
CA LEU A 87 -5.42 5.90 5.55
C LEU A 87 -4.29 6.71 6.20
N ARG A 88 -3.40 6.05 6.97
CA ARG A 88 -2.23 6.72 7.58
C ARG A 88 -1.19 7.20 6.57
N VAL A 89 -1.08 6.54 5.41
CA VAL A 89 -0.03 6.81 4.42
C VAL A 89 -0.60 7.49 3.17
N ALA A 90 -1.81 7.11 2.77
CA ALA A 90 -2.49 7.70 1.63
C ALA A 90 -2.72 9.20 1.87
N ARG A 91 -2.31 10.01 0.89
CA ARG A 91 -2.51 11.47 0.95
C ARG A 91 -3.91 11.89 0.54
N VAL A 92 -4.60 11.06 -0.23
CA VAL A 92 -5.95 11.31 -0.74
C VAL A 92 -6.77 10.04 -0.50
N PHE A 93 -8.00 10.22 -0.04
CA PHE A 93 -8.95 9.15 0.22
C PHE A 93 -10.27 9.43 -0.51
N TRP A 94 -10.73 8.45 -1.28
CA TRP A 94 -12.04 8.45 -1.93
C TRP A 94 -12.88 7.31 -1.36
N ALA A 95 -13.84 7.65 -0.50
CA ALA A 95 -14.81 6.69 0.01
C ALA A 95 -15.82 6.32 -1.09
N LEU A 96 -16.15 5.04 -1.19
CA LEU A 96 -17.15 4.48 -2.12
C LEU A 96 -18.31 3.85 -1.35
#